data_AF-A0AAR5PX97-F1
#
_entry.id   AF-A0AAR5PX97-F1
#
_cell.length_a   1.000
_cell.length_b   1.000
_cell.length_c   1.000
_cell.angle_alpha   90.00
_cell.angle_beta   90.00
_cell.angle_gamma   90.00
#
_symmetry.space_group_name_H-M   'P 1'
#
loop_
_entity.id
_entity.type
_entity.pdbx_description
1 polymer ?
#
loop_
_entity_poly.entity_id
_entity_poly.type
_entity_poly.pdbx_seq_one_letter_code
_entity_poly.pdbx_strand_id
1 'polypeptide(L)'
;MKFRFNGDADCPDWILSEIYTLSRLSSVKLKLLGQIVCQGIISPPIQVEKVEKLFADSKLDADIDLKSCIACVSYLLSSATRFNCDNNSLQSELQQLGLPREHSVALKRVFDQYIESLSASFRQKSLKVKPLESAAAVTDSQHQYVTLQLEIDGGINKSAIFPLSKVDDLLKELEQIKKVMIELKEAL
;
A
#
# COMPACT_ATOMS: atom_id res chain seq x y z
N MET A 1 -21.11 2.99 7.22
CA MET A 1 -20.85 1.69 6.58
C MET A 1 -19.34 1.47 6.62
N LYS A 2 -18.89 0.32 7.12
CA LYS A 2 -17.46 0.02 7.25
C LYS A 2 -16.88 -0.40 5.90
N PHE A 3 -15.76 0.20 5.51
CA PHE A 3 -15.09 -0.10 4.23
C PHE A 3 -13.70 -0.69 4.45
N ARG A 4 -13.38 -1.78 3.76
CA ARG A 4 -12.07 -2.45 3.84
C ARG A 4 -10.95 -1.60 3.28
N PHE A 5 -11.22 -0.82 2.22
CA PHE A 5 -10.22 0.13 1.69
C PHE A 5 -9.83 1.19 2.73
N ASN A 6 -10.64 1.39 3.78
CA ASN A 6 -10.39 2.32 4.88
C ASN A 6 -10.14 1.61 6.22
N GLY A 7 -9.75 0.33 6.21
CA GLY A 7 -9.44 -0.43 7.43
C GLY A 7 -10.67 -0.66 8.31
N ASP A 8 -11.81 -0.99 7.71
CA ASP A 8 -13.11 -1.21 8.35
C ASP A 8 -13.64 0.00 9.15
N ALA A 9 -13.18 1.20 8.80
CA ALA A 9 -13.72 2.48 9.26
C ALA A 9 -14.75 3.04 8.29
N ASP A 10 -15.54 4.01 8.76
CA ASP A 10 -16.41 4.81 7.90
C ASP A 10 -15.59 5.70 6.96
N CYS A 11 -16.12 5.95 5.76
CA CYS A 11 -15.48 6.84 4.80
C CYS A 11 -15.57 8.30 5.26
N PRO A 12 -14.49 9.11 5.16
CA PRO A 12 -14.54 10.52 5.54
C PRO A 12 -15.55 11.31 4.70
N ASP A 13 -16.26 12.25 5.33
CA ASP A 13 -17.31 13.06 4.67
C ASP A 13 -16.81 13.83 3.43
N TRP A 14 -15.57 14.32 3.47
CA TRP A 14 -14.97 15.03 2.33
C TRP A 14 -14.71 14.11 1.13
N ILE A 15 -14.47 12.80 1.35
CA ILE A 15 -14.39 11.83 0.24
C ILE A 15 -15.79 11.64 -0.34
N LEU A 16 -16.80 11.48 0.51
CA LEU A 16 -18.19 11.28 0.07
C LEU A 16 -18.68 12.44 -0.80
N SER A 17 -18.35 13.68 -0.46
CA SER A 17 -18.68 14.84 -1.30
C SER A 17 -17.98 14.79 -2.66
N GLU A 18 -16.71 14.37 -2.68
CA GLU A 18 -15.92 14.28 -3.92
C GLU A 18 -16.27 13.08 -4.81
N ILE A 19 -16.82 12.00 -4.26
CA ILE A 19 -17.27 10.86 -5.06
C ILE A 19 -18.33 11.29 -6.08
N TYR A 20 -19.23 12.21 -5.71
CA TYR A 20 -20.20 12.78 -6.64
C TYR A 20 -19.50 13.52 -7.79
N THR A 21 -18.49 14.34 -7.49
CA THR A 21 -17.67 15.04 -8.50
C THR A 21 -16.96 14.05 -9.43
N LEU A 22 -16.34 13.01 -8.89
CA LEU A 22 -15.67 11.96 -9.65
C LEU A 22 -16.63 11.17 -10.56
N SER A 23 -17.88 10.98 -10.13
CA SER A 23 -18.90 10.28 -10.93
C SER A 23 -19.29 11.03 -12.21
N ARG A 24 -19.16 12.36 -12.22
CA ARG A 24 -19.47 13.22 -13.38
C ARG A 24 -18.37 13.17 -14.45
N LEU A 25 -17.18 12.70 -14.10
CA LEU A 25 -16.08 12.54 -15.05
C LEU A 25 -16.35 11.38 -16.00
N SER A 26 -15.64 11.31 -17.13
CA SER A 26 -15.62 10.08 -17.92
C SER A 26 -14.75 9.01 -17.24
N SER A 27 -15.11 7.74 -17.39
CA SER A 27 -14.33 6.61 -16.87
C SER A 27 -12.89 6.59 -17.41
N VAL A 28 -12.69 7.09 -18.63
CA VAL A 28 -11.36 7.26 -19.26
C VAL A 28 -10.53 8.34 -18.54
N LYS A 29 -11.13 9.51 -18.26
CA LYS A 29 -10.43 10.58 -17.52
C LYS A 29 -10.08 10.15 -16.11
N LEU A 30 -11.00 9.48 -15.43
CA LEU A 30 -10.73 8.95 -14.08
C LEU A 30 -9.59 7.93 -14.09
N LYS A 31 -9.53 7.07 -15.11
CA LYS A 31 -8.41 6.13 -15.30
C LYS A 31 -7.08 6.87 -15.44
N LEU A 32 -7.00 7.85 -16.33
CA LEU A 32 -5.78 8.63 -16.58
C LEU A 32 -5.36 9.42 -15.34
N LEU A 33 -6.32 10.01 -14.63
CA LEU A 33 -6.09 10.68 -13.35
C LEU A 33 -5.49 9.71 -12.34
N GLY A 34 -6.09 8.52 -12.17
CA GLY A 34 -5.55 7.48 -11.30
C GLY A 34 -4.12 7.09 -11.64
N GLN A 35 -3.77 6.96 -12.93
CA GLN A 35 -2.41 6.63 -13.36
C GLN A 35 -1.41 7.74 -13.00
N ILE A 36 -1.77 9.01 -13.23
CA ILE A 36 -0.92 10.16 -12.87
C ILE A 36 -0.72 10.22 -11.35
N VAL A 37 -1.80 9.99 -10.59
CA VAL A 37 -1.75 9.99 -9.12
C VAL A 37 -0.86 8.85 -8.60
N CYS A 38 -1.02 7.62 -9.10
CA CYS A 38 -0.14 6.50 -8.75
C CYS A 38 1.34 6.83 -9.02
N GLN A 39 1.65 7.35 -10.21
CA GLN A 39 3.01 7.73 -10.58
C GLN A 39 3.56 8.82 -9.68
N GLY A 40 2.77 9.83 -9.33
CA GLY A 40 3.18 10.90 -8.43
C GLY A 40 3.33 10.48 -6.96
N ILE A 41 2.63 9.43 -6.52
CA ILE A 41 2.85 8.81 -5.19
C ILE A 41 4.17 8.03 -5.17
N ILE A 42 4.43 7.26 -6.23
CA ILE A 42 5.64 6.43 -6.35
C ILE A 42 6.88 7.33 -6.53
N SER A 43 6.81 8.30 -7.45
CA SER A 43 7.85 9.26 -7.79
C SER A 43 7.33 10.71 -7.64
N PRO A 44 7.37 11.27 -6.43
CA PRO A 44 6.95 12.65 -6.17
C PRO A 44 7.75 13.68 -6.99
N PRO A 45 7.16 14.81 -7.41
CA PRO A 45 5.80 15.30 -7.11
C PRO A 45 4.72 14.85 -8.11
N ILE A 46 3.44 14.91 -7.68
CA ILE A 46 2.29 14.72 -8.57
C ILE A 46 2.26 15.85 -9.60
N GLN A 47 2.19 15.50 -10.88
CA GLN A 47 2.27 16.45 -11.99
C GLN A 47 0.89 17.06 -12.28
N VAL A 48 0.50 18.05 -11.46
CA VAL A 48 -0.81 18.73 -11.53
C VAL A 48 -1.04 19.37 -12.91
N GLU A 49 0.01 19.93 -13.53
CA GLU A 49 -0.05 20.52 -14.87
C GLU A 49 -0.50 19.53 -15.96
N LYS A 50 -0.13 18.25 -15.82
CA LYS A 50 -0.59 17.20 -16.75
C LYS A 50 -2.06 16.89 -16.54
N VAL A 51 -2.53 16.95 -15.30
CA VAL A 51 -3.95 16.81 -14.98
C VAL A 51 -4.69 17.99 -15.60
N GLU A 52 -4.28 19.24 -15.34
CA GLU A 52 -4.92 20.43 -15.93
C GLU A 52 -5.05 20.35 -17.46
N LYS A 53 -4.01 19.88 -18.16
CA LYS A 53 -4.07 19.64 -19.62
C LYS A 53 -5.08 18.57 -20.04
N LEU A 54 -5.25 17.50 -19.27
CA LEU A 54 -6.24 16.45 -19.56
C LEU A 54 -7.68 16.92 -19.38
N PHE A 55 -7.90 17.92 -18.54
CA PHE A 55 -9.23 18.46 -18.23
C PHE A 55 -9.54 19.77 -19.00
N ALA A 56 -8.54 20.38 -19.66
CA ALA A 56 -8.70 21.61 -20.43
C ALA A 56 -9.68 21.50 -21.62
N ASP A 57 -9.85 20.31 -22.21
CA ASP A 57 -10.64 20.11 -23.43
C ASP A 57 -12.16 20.04 -23.20
N SER A 58 -12.64 20.14 -21.96
CA SER A 58 -14.05 19.88 -21.63
C SER A 58 -14.71 21.01 -20.85
N LYS A 59 -15.64 21.70 -21.50
CA LYS A 59 -16.45 22.77 -20.90
C LYS A 59 -17.26 22.35 -19.67
N LEU A 60 -17.50 21.05 -19.50
CA LEU A 60 -18.20 20.47 -18.34
C LEU A 60 -17.30 20.38 -17.09
N ASP A 61 -15.99 20.53 -17.23
CA ASP A 61 -15.01 20.32 -16.17
C ASP A 61 -14.51 21.63 -15.54
N ALA A 62 -14.94 22.79 -16.05
CA ALA A 62 -14.48 24.10 -15.55
C ALA A 62 -14.89 24.39 -14.09
N ASP A 63 -15.98 23.77 -13.63
CA ASP A 63 -16.47 23.87 -12.24
C ASP A 63 -15.88 22.79 -11.31
N ILE A 64 -15.01 21.91 -11.81
CA ILE A 64 -14.45 20.79 -11.04
C ILE A 64 -13.13 21.23 -10.39
N ASP A 65 -13.06 21.13 -9.06
CA ASP A 65 -11.79 21.32 -8.37
C ASP A 65 -10.88 20.10 -8.58
N LEU A 66 -9.95 20.25 -9.53
CA LEU A 66 -8.98 19.22 -9.88
C LEU A 66 -8.10 18.81 -8.69
N LYS A 67 -7.80 19.73 -7.77
CA LYS A 67 -6.98 19.40 -6.58
C LYS A 67 -7.74 18.48 -5.64
N SER A 68 -9.03 18.74 -5.45
CA SER A 68 -9.91 17.88 -4.66
C SER A 68 -10.07 16.49 -5.30
N CYS A 69 -10.21 16.42 -6.62
CA CYS A 69 -10.22 15.14 -7.35
C CYS A 69 -8.91 14.35 -7.19
N ILE A 70 -7.76 15.02 -7.35
CA ILE A 70 -6.42 14.43 -7.13
C ILE A 70 -6.30 13.90 -5.70
N ALA A 71 -6.70 14.71 -4.71
CA ALA A 71 -6.65 14.33 -3.30
C ALA A 71 -7.55 13.12 -2.99
N CYS A 72 -8.77 13.11 -3.53
CA CYS A 72 -9.72 12.01 -3.37
C CYS A 72 -9.16 10.70 -3.94
N VAL A 73 -8.69 10.72 -5.19
CA VAL A 73 -8.11 9.52 -5.84
C VAL A 73 -6.83 9.07 -5.13
N SER A 74 -5.99 10.01 -4.72
CA SER A 74 -4.77 9.73 -3.95
C SER A 74 -5.09 9.04 -2.64
N TYR A 75 -6.09 9.54 -1.90
CA TYR A 75 -6.53 8.95 -0.65
C TYR A 75 -7.12 7.55 -0.86
N LEU A 76 -8.00 7.36 -1.84
CA LEU A 76 -8.61 6.05 -2.14
C LEU A 76 -7.54 4.99 -2.43
N LEU A 77 -6.60 5.28 -3.34
CA LEU A 77 -5.56 4.33 -3.75
C LEU A 77 -4.52 4.09 -2.65
N SER A 78 -4.14 5.15 -1.91
CA SER A 78 -3.20 5.04 -0.79
C SER A 78 -3.80 4.24 0.37
N SER A 79 -5.05 4.50 0.72
CA SER A 79 -5.74 3.79 1.81
C SER A 79 -5.98 2.33 1.42
N ALA A 80 -6.47 2.06 0.21
CA ALA A 80 -6.63 0.71 -0.30
C ALA A 80 -5.32 -0.09 -0.28
N THR A 81 -4.20 0.54 -0.65
CA THR A 81 -2.87 -0.07 -0.56
C THR A 81 -2.44 -0.32 0.88
N ARG A 82 -2.62 0.68 1.75
CA ARG A 82 -2.21 0.63 3.17
C ARG A 82 -2.90 -0.49 3.93
N PHE A 83 -4.19 -0.68 3.69
CA PHE A 83 -5.00 -1.72 4.33
C PHE A 83 -5.03 -3.04 3.54
N ASN A 84 -4.21 -3.16 2.49
CA ASN A 84 -4.10 -4.37 1.66
C ASN A 84 -5.47 -4.89 1.20
N CYS A 85 -6.34 -3.98 0.77
CA CYS A 85 -7.70 -4.30 0.34
C CYS A 85 -7.69 -5.09 -0.98
N ASP A 86 -8.51 -6.13 -1.08
CA ASP A 86 -8.66 -6.91 -2.30
C ASP A 86 -9.24 -6.06 -3.44
N ASN A 87 -8.78 -6.30 -4.67
CA ASN A 87 -9.18 -5.50 -5.84
C ASN A 87 -10.67 -5.58 -6.15
N ASN A 88 -11.32 -6.73 -5.90
CA ASN A 88 -12.76 -6.89 -6.12
C ASN A 88 -13.57 -6.27 -4.97
N SER A 89 -13.04 -6.32 -3.75
CA SER A 89 -13.60 -5.59 -2.61
C SER A 89 -13.56 -4.09 -2.87
N LEU A 90 -12.41 -3.54 -3.27
CA LEU A 90 -12.27 -2.12 -3.63
C LEU A 90 -13.28 -1.70 -4.71
N GLN A 91 -13.42 -2.48 -5.78
CA GLN A 91 -14.39 -2.18 -6.84
C GLN A 91 -15.84 -2.14 -6.31
N SER A 92 -16.19 -3.07 -5.41
CA SER A 92 -17.54 -3.16 -4.84
C SER A 92 -17.81 -2.00 -3.89
N GLU A 93 -16.82 -1.64 -3.06
CA GLU A 93 -16.90 -0.54 -2.11
C GLU A 93 -17.00 0.82 -2.83
N LEU A 94 -16.23 1.02 -3.90
CA LEU A 94 -16.35 2.23 -4.73
C LEU A 94 -17.75 2.39 -5.34
N GLN A 95 -18.39 1.28 -5.74
CA GLN A 95 -19.78 1.31 -6.23
C GLN A 95 -20.77 1.64 -5.11
N GLN A 96 -20.57 1.11 -3.91
CA GLN A 96 -21.39 1.42 -2.74
C GLN A 96 -21.30 2.89 -2.32
N LEU A 97 -20.12 3.51 -2.52
CA LEU A 97 -19.92 4.95 -2.30
C LEU A 97 -20.64 5.82 -3.33
N GLY A 98 -21.10 5.26 -4.45
CA GLY A 98 -21.85 5.97 -5.49
C GLY A 98 -21.10 6.17 -6.81
N LEU A 99 -19.91 5.58 -6.99
CA LEU A 99 -19.27 5.59 -8.31
C LEU A 99 -20.00 4.66 -9.30
N PRO A 100 -20.18 5.08 -10.56
CA PRO A 100 -20.70 4.20 -11.59
C PRO A 100 -19.78 2.99 -11.79
N ARG A 101 -20.37 1.86 -12.18
CA ARG A 101 -19.63 0.59 -12.35
C ARG A 101 -18.43 0.72 -13.27
N GLU A 102 -18.53 1.51 -14.35
CA GLU A 102 -17.42 1.73 -15.28
C GLU A 102 -16.22 2.42 -14.62
N HIS A 103 -16.48 3.43 -13.80
CA HIS A 103 -15.48 4.20 -13.04
C HIS A 103 -14.78 3.31 -12.02
N SER A 104 -15.53 2.50 -11.29
CA SER A 104 -14.97 1.56 -10.32
C SER A 104 -14.10 0.49 -11.00
N VAL A 105 -14.50 -0.03 -12.16
CA VAL A 105 -13.67 -0.95 -12.96
C VAL A 105 -12.41 -0.26 -13.47
N ALA A 106 -12.51 0.99 -13.90
CA ALA A 106 -11.37 1.77 -14.36
C ALA A 106 -10.33 1.98 -13.24
N LEU A 107 -10.77 2.40 -12.05
CA LEU A 107 -9.90 2.56 -10.88
C LEU A 107 -9.32 1.23 -10.41
N LYS A 108 -10.11 0.15 -10.40
CA LYS A 108 -9.62 -1.20 -10.09
C LYS A 108 -8.44 -1.57 -10.99
N ARG A 109 -8.55 -1.39 -12.31
CA ARG A 109 -7.48 -1.71 -13.26
C ARG A 109 -6.20 -0.90 -13.01
N VAL A 110 -6.33 0.35 -12.61
CA VAL A 110 -5.19 1.19 -12.23
C VAL A 110 -4.57 0.66 -10.94
N PHE A 111 -5.39 0.33 -9.94
CA PHE A 111 -4.91 -0.22 -8.69
C PHE A 111 -4.19 -1.56 -8.90
N ASP A 112 -4.77 -2.50 -9.66
CA ASP A 112 -4.15 -3.78 -10.05
C ASP A 112 -2.77 -3.58 -10.69
N GLN A 113 -2.62 -2.56 -11.53
CA GLN A 113 -1.36 -2.27 -12.22
C GLN A 113 -0.27 -1.72 -11.29
N TYR A 114 -0.65 -0.93 -10.29
CA TYR A 114 0.30 -0.15 -9.47
C TYR A 114 0.43 -0.65 -8.02
N ILE A 115 -0.38 -1.61 -7.57
CA ILE A 115 -0.43 -2.07 -6.18
C ILE A 115 0.93 -2.53 -5.64
N GLU A 116 1.69 -3.30 -6.42
CA GLU A 116 3.02 -3.77 -6.01
C GLU A 116 4.01 -2.60 -5.85
N SER A 117 4.00 -1.67 -6.80
CA SER A 117 4.88 -0.49 -6.79
C SER A 117 4.52 0.50 -5.68
N LEU A 118 3.22 0.73 -5.45
CA LEU A 118 2.71 1.55 -4.34
C LEU A 118 3.08 0.93 -3.00
N SER A 119 2.85 -0.39 -2.86
CA SER A 119 3.21 -1.14 -1.65
C SER A 119 4.71 -1.05 -1.37
N ALA A 120 5.56 -1.19 -2.39
CA ALA A 120 7.01 -1.04 -2.25
C ALA A 120 7.40 0.39 -1.82
N SER A 121 6.83 1.43 -2.45
CA SER A 121 7.09 2.83 -2.09
C SER A 121 6.66 3.14 -0.66
N PHE A 122 5.47 2.69 -0.23
CA PHE A 122 5.01 2.88 1.14
C PHE A 122 5.82 2.08 2.15
N ARG A 123 6.28 0.87 1.80
CA ARG A 123 7.19 0.09 2.66
C ARG A 123 8.55 0.75 2.85
N GLN A 124 9.06 1.46 1.85
CA GLN A 124 10.30 2.25 1.95
C GLN A 124 10.10 3.51 2.79
N LYS A 125 8.95 4.18 2.66
CA LYS A 125 8.59 5.38 3.43
C LYS A 125 8.08 5.08 4.85
N SER A 126 7.85 3.81 5.17
CA SER A 126 7.35 3.38 6.48
C SER A 126 8.45 3.52 7.53
N LEU A 127 8.08 4.11 8.68
CA LEU A 127 8.95 4.17 9.85
C LEU A 127 9.12 2.77 10.42
N LYS A 128 10.29 2.16 10.18
CA LYS A 128 10.66 0.87 10.76
C LYS A 128 11.61 1.10 11.92
N VAL A 129 11.39 0.40 13.03
CA VAL A 129 12.33 0.37 14.14
C VAL A 129 13.33 -0.74 13.87
N LYS A 130 14.58 -0.39 13.57
CA LYS A 130 15.72 -1.32 13.42
C LYS A 130 15.41 -2.53 12.51
N PRO A 131 15.14 -2.32 11.22
CA PRO A 131 14.83 -3.41 10.31
C PRO A 131 16.01 -4.38 10.20
N LEU A 132 15.72 -5.68 10.27
CA LEU A 132 16.69 -6.72 9.90
C LEU A 132 16.76 -6.78 8.37
N GLU A 133 17.94 -6.52 7.82
CA GLU A 133 18.18 -6.46 6.37
C GLU A 133 18.74 -7.77 5.84
N SER A 134 19.68 -8.36 6.57
CA SER A 134 20.23 -9.66 6.23
C SER A 134 20.53 -10.48 7.49
N ALA A 135 20.45 -11.80 7.34
CA ALA A 135 20.85 -12.75 8.37
C ALA A 135 21.65 -13.88 7.72
N ALA A 136 22.85 -14.13 8.23
CA ALA A 136 23.70 -15.23 7.81
C ALA A 136 24.07 -16.08 9.03
N ALA A 137 24.18 -17.39 8.84
CA ALA A 137 24.63 -18.31 9.87
C ALA A 137 25.90 -19.00 9.39
N VAL A 138 26.95 -18.95 10.22
CA VAL A 138 28.20 -19.67 10.01
C VAL A 138 28.33 -20.73 11.09
N THR A 139 28.38 -22.00 10.69
CA THR A 139 28.52 -23.14 11.59
C THR A 139 29.99 -23.55 11.71
N ASP A 140 30.49 -23.69 12.94
CA ASP A 140 31.80 -24.28 13.19
C ASP A 140 31.65 -25.73 13.68
N SER A 141 32.02 -26.65 12.81
CA SER A 141 31.95 -28.10 13.05
C SER A 141 32.97 -28.59 14.09
N GLN A 142 34.08 -27.88 14.30
CA GLN A 142 35.14 -28.29 15.23
C GLN A 142 34.78 -27.96 16.69
N HIS A 143 34.01 -26.90 16.90
CA HIS A 143 33.72 -26.38 18.23
C HIS A 143 32.21 -26.35 18.57
N GLN A 144 31.35 -26.87 17.68
CA GLN A 144 29.90 -27.02 17.88
C GLN A 144 29.17 -25.72 18.26
N TYR A 145 29.57 -24.60 17.66
CA TYR A 145 28.86 -23.32 17.79
C TYR A 145 28.38 -22.81 16.44
N VAL A 146 27.35 -21.97 16.50
CA VAL A 146 26.80 -21.24 15.37
C VAL A 146 26.99 -19.75 15.63
N THR A 147 27.55 -19.06 14.65
CA THR A 147 27.64 -17.60 14.62
C THR A 147 26.54 -17.07 13.72
N LEU A 148 25.58 -16.37 14.30
CA LEU A 148 24.54 -15.66 13.57
C LEU A 148 25.01 -14.22 13.34
N GLN A 149 25.17 -13.83 12.09
CA GLN A 149 25.48 -12.47 11.66
C GLN A 149 24.19 -11.81 11.20
N LEU A 150 23.83 -10.71 11.84
CA LEU A 150 22.62 -9.94 11.57
C LEU A 150 23.02 -8.55 11.12
N GLU A 151 22.57 -8.13 9.95
CA GLU A 151 22.68 -6.76 9.48
C GLU A 151 21.37 -6.04 9.81
N ILE A 152 21.48 -5.06 10.69
CA ILE A 152 20.34 -4.30 11.19
C ILE A 152 20.58 -2.83 10.84
N ASP A 153 19.56 -2.13 10.33
CA ASP A 153 19.58 -0.67 10.18
C ASP A 153 20.76 -0.14 9.34
N GLY A 154 20.90 -0.64 8.10
CA GLY A 154 21.87 -0.14 7.11
C GLY A 154 23.35 -0.26 7.48
N GLY A 155 23.71 -1.15 8.40
CA GLY A 155 25.12 -1.45 8.70
C GLY A 155 25.46 -1.82 10.15
N ILE A 156 24.49 -1.89 11.07
CA ILE A 156 24.76 -2.43 12.42
C ILE A 156 24.86 -3.96 12.32
N ASN A 157 26.08 -4.45 12.14
CA ASN A 157 26.40 -5.87 12.21
C ASN A 157 26.39 -6.34 13.66
N LYS A 158 25.38 -7.10 14.04
CA LYS A 158 25.36 -7.84 15.32
C LYS A 158 25.74 -9.28 15.07
N SER A 159 26.68 -9.79 15.84
CA SER A 159 26.98 -11.21 15.90
C SER A 159 26.44 -11.81 17.20
N ALA A 160 25.76 -12.94 17.10
CA ALA A 160 25.38 -13.76 18.23
C ALA A 160 26.00 -15.15 18.07
N ILE A 161 26.68 -15.63 19.11
CA ILE A 161 27.32 -16.95 19.12
C ILE A 161 26.56 -17.81 20.12
N PHE A 162 26.11 -18.99 19.69
CA PHE A 162 25.42 -19.93 20.56
C PHE A 162 25.73 -21.39 20.19
N PRO A 163 25.56 -22.33 21.14
CA PRO A 163 25.80 -23.75 20.90
C PRO A 163 24.85 -24.33 19.85
N LEU A 164 25.31 -25.33 19.10
CA LEU A 164 24.51 -26.03 18.09
C LEU A 164 23.23 -26.66 18.68
N SER A 165 23.27 -27.08 19.95
CA SER A 165 22.11 -27.64 20.66
C SER A 165 20.95 -26.67 20.86
N LYS A 166 21.20 -25.36 20.84
CA LYS A 166 20.16 -24.32 21.00
C LYS A 166 19.55 -23.86 19.67
N VAL A 167 20.05 -24.35 18.54
CA VAL A 167 19.53 -23.98 17.21
C VAL A 167 18.09 -24.48 17.05
N ASP A 168 17.82 -25.73 17.48
CA ASP A 168 16.48 -26.32 17.39
C ASP A 168 15.45 -25.59 18.25
N ASP A 169 15.87 -25.10 19.43
CA ASP A 169 15.01 -24.30 20.31
C ASP A 169 14.72 -22.93 19.69
N LEU A 170 15.74 -22.26 19.12
CA LEU A 170 15.56 -20.98 18.42
C LEU A 170 14.64 -21.12 17.21
N LEU A 171 14.75 -22.21 16.44
CA LEU A 171 13.86 -22.48 15.31
C LEU A 171 12.41 -22.65 15.75
N LYS A 172 12.16 -23.39 16.84
CA LYS A 172 10.80 -23.55 17.40
C LYS A 172 10.21 -22.22 17.85
N GLU A 173 10.99 -21.37 18.51
CA GLU A 173 10.54 -20.04 18.93
C GLU A 173 10.20 -19.16 17.71
N LEU A 174 11.05 -19.14 16.68
CA LEU A 174 10.79 -18.38 15.45
C LEU A 174 9.56 -18.90 14.70
N GLU A 175 9.33 -20.21 14.66
CA GLU A 175 8.13 -20.81 14.08
C GLU A 175 6.87 -20.41 14.86
N GLN A 176 6.95 -20.38 16.20
CA GLN A 176 5.84 -19.95 17.04
C GLN A 176 5.51 -18.47 16.83
N ILE A 177 6.53 -17.61 16.78
CA ILE A 177 6.36 -16.18 16.47
C ILE A 177 5.75 -16.01 15.07
N LYS A 178 6.18 -16.81 14.09
CA LYS A 178 5.60 -16.78 12.73
C LYS A 178 4.11 -17.15 12.75
N LYS A 179 3.69 -18.16 13.53
CA LYS A 179 2.27 -18.51 13.69
C LYS A 179 1.46 -17.36 14.27
N VAL A 180 1.93 -16.75 15.36
CA VAL A 180 1.27 -15.59 15.98
C VAL A 180 1.17 -14.42 15.00
N MET A 181 2.21 -14.15 14.20
CA MET A 181 2.15 -13.12 13.16
C MET A 181 1.12 -13.40 12.07
N ILE A 182 0.92 -14.67 11.70
CA ILE A 182 -0.11 -15.07 10.73
C ILE A 182 -1.50 -14.88 11.33
N GLU A 183 -1.72 -15.34 12.56
CA GLU A 183 -2.99 -15.18 13.28
C GLU A 183 -3.39 -13.69 13.43
N LEU A 184 -2.43 -12.83 13.79
CA LEU A 184 -2.67 -11.38 13.87
C LEU A 184 -3.00 -10.75 12.51
N LYS A 185 -2.45 -11.30 11.41
CA LYS A 185 -2.77 -10.84 10.05
C LYS A 185 -4.17 -11.28 9.61
N GLU A 186 -4.65 -12.43 10.08
CA GLU A 186 -6.01 -12.92 9.78
C GLU A 186 -7.08 -12.29 10.67
N ALA A 187 -6.70 -11.77 11.84
CA ALA A 187 -7.59 -11.08 12.77
C ALA A 187 -7.80 -9.58 12.46
N LEU A 188 -7.01 -9.01 11.54
CA LEU A 188 -7.10 -7.63 11.03
C LEU A 188 -7.81 -7.61 9.67
#